data_AF-A0A0B6YGE3-F1
#
_entry.id   AF-A0A0B6YGE3-F1
#
_cell.length_a   1.000
_cell.length_b   1.000
_cell.length_c   1.000
_cell.angle_alpha   90.00
_cell.angle_beta   90.00
_cell.angle_gamma   90.00
#
_symmetry.space_group_name_H-M   'P 1'
#
loop_
_entity.id
_entity.type
_entity.pdbx_description
1 polymer ?
#
loop_
_entity_poly.entity_id
_entity_poly.type
_entity_poly.pdbx_seq_one_letter_code
_entity_poly.pdbx_strand_id
1 'polypeptide(L)' 'SLRCEVECWPQCDIIWMFNPVSSSTEFRELPPSTEKNVLTFANVSRTNEGFYQCKAENKHGFLTQGFKLAVLYLEA' A
#
# COMPACT_ATOMS: atom_id res chain seq x y z
N SER A 1 8.69 5.90 -2.44
CA SER A 1 7.93 5.28 -1.34
C SER A 1 6.50 5.82 -1.37
N LEU A 2 5.57 5.12 -0.74
CA LEU A 2 4.21 5.60 -0.47
C LEU A 2 4.10 5.88 1.02
N ARG A 3 3.42 6.97 1.40
CA ARG A 3 3.27 7.40 2.79
C ARG A 3 1.79 7.41 3.15
N CYS A 4 1.45 6.76 4.25
CA CYS A 4 0.12 6.81 4.83
C CYS A 4 0.12 7.81 5.97
N GLU A 5 -0.39 9.01 5.70
CA GLU A 5 -0.48 10.09 6.66
C GLU A 5 -1.87 10.07 7.29
N VAL A 6 -1.92 9.67 8.57
CA VAL A 6 -3.18 9.51 9.31
C VAL A 6 -2.95 9.84 10.78
N GLU A 7 -3.93 10.52 11.36
CA GLU A 7 -4.01 10.76 12.80
C GLU A 7 -5.16 9.92 13.37
N CYS A 8 -4.87 9.12 14.40
CA CYS A 8 -5.86 8.26 15.04
C CYS A 8 -5.77 8.35 16.55
N TRP A 9 -6.93 8.35 17.21
CA TRP A 9 -7.01 8.17 18.65
C TRP A 9 -8.12 7.18 19.03
N PRO A 10 -7.82 6.09 19.75
CA PRO A 10 -6.49 5.55 20.06
C PRO A 10 -5.64 5.30 18.82
N GLN A 11 -4.33 5.15 18.99
CA GLN A 11 -3.39 4.89 17.90
C GLN A 11 -3.87 3.71 17.04
N CYS A 12 -3.86 3.88 15.72
CA CYS A 12 -4.24 2.85 14.78
C CYS A 12 -3.05 1.99 14.38
N ASP A 13 -3.34 0.74 14.02
CA ASP A 13 -2.43 -0.11 13.29
C ASP A 13 -2.53 0.17 11.80
N ILE A 14 -1.38 0.20 11.15
CA ILE A 14 -1.26 0.43 9.71
C ILE A 14 -0.97 -0.89 9.02
N ILE A 15 -1.83 -1.24 8.06
CA ILE A 15 -1.77 -2.45 7.26
C ILE A 15 -1.69 -2.04 5.79
N TRP A 16 -0.67 -2.50 5.09
CA TRP A 16 -0.54 -2.27 3.65
C TRP A 16 -1.12 -3.44 2.87
N MET A 17 -1.85 -3.12 1.82
CA MET A 17 -2.44 -4.10 0.92
C MET A 17 -2.07 -3.76 -0.52
N PHE A 18 -2.00 -4.79 -1.36
CA PHE A 18 -1.62 -4.68 -2.77
C PHE A 18 -2.53 -5.51 -3.66
N ASN A 19 -2.94 -4.93 -4.78
CA ASN A 19 -3.62 -5.61 -5.86
C ASN A 19 -2.84 -5.37 -7.17
N PRO A 20 -2.18 -6.39 -7.75
CA PRO A 20 -1.40 -6.22 -8.97
C PRO A 20 -2.30 -5.91 -10.17
N VAL A 21 -1.84 -5.07 -11.10
CA VAL A 21 -2.65 -4.70 -12.29
C VAL A 21 -3.03 -5.91 -13.16
N SER A 22 -2.21 -6.96 -13.13
CA SER A 22 -2.41 -8.20 -13.89
C SER A 22 -3.44 -9.15 -13.27
N SER A 23 -3.94 -8.88 -12.07
CA SER A 23 -4.93 -9.71 -11.37
C SER A 23 -6.11 -8.83 -10.96
N SER A 24 -7.33 -9.18 -11.34
CA SER A 24 -8.52 -8.40 -10.97
C SER A 24 -9.14 -8.80 -9.63
N THR A 25 -8.55 -9.77 -8.93
CA THR A 25 -9.34 -10.64 -8.04
C THR A 25 -9.29 -10.36 -6.54
N GLU A 26 -8.37 -9.56 -5.98
CA GLU A 26 -8.50 -8.95 -4.63
C GLU A 26 -7.19 -8.31 -4.13
N PHE A 27 -7.30 -7.43 -3.13
CA PHE A 27 -6.16 -6.92 -2.37
C PHE A 27 -5.61 -7.99 -1.43
N ARG A 28 -4.29 -8.21 -1.46
CA ARG A 28 -3.57 -9.03 -0.48
C ARG A 28 -2.78 -8.17 0.50
N GLU A 29 -2.73 -8.58 1.76
CA GLU A 29 -1.89 -7.93 2.77
C GLU A 29 -0.40 -8.10 2.43
N LEU A 30 0.37 -7.02 2.62
CA LEU A 30 1.81 -7.00 2.47
C LEU A 30 2.49 -7.25 3.82
N PRO A 31 3.69 -7.85 3.84
CA PRO A 31 4.47 -7.99 5.07
C PRO A 31 4.72 -6.64 5.75
N PRO A 32 4.80 -6.60 7.09
CA PRO A 32 5.10 -5.38 7.82
C PRO A 32 6.43 -4.76 7.38
N SER A 33 6.43 -3.45 7.13
CA SER A 33 7.66 -2.67 6.91
C SER A 33 8.27 -2.24 8.25
N THR A 34 9.56 -1.88 8.23
CA THR A 34 10.26 -1.30 9.39
C THR A 34 9.59 0.00 9.87
N GLU A 35 9.16 0.83 8.92
CA GLU A 35 8.35 2.02 9.16
C GLU A 35 6.92 1.75 8.69
N LYS A 36 6.01 1.43 9.61
CA LYS A 36 4.64 0.95 9.28
C LYS A 36 3.86 1.92 8.37
N ASN A 37 4.04 3.23 8.55
CA ASN A 37 3.40 4.29 7.78
C ASN A 37 4.04 4.55 6.41
N VAL A 38 5.17 3.90 6.07
CA VAL A 38 5.88 4.11 4.80
C VAL A 38 6.16 2.79 4.11
N LEU A 39 5.58 2.63 2.91
CA LEU A 39 5.90 1.52 2.02
C LEU A 39 7.05 1.91 1.08
N THR A 40 8.17 1.21 1.20
CA THR A 40 9.39 1.48 0.43
C THR A 40 9.66 0.36 -0.57
N PHE A 41 10.11 0.76 -1.77
CA PHE A 41 10.50 -0.16 -2.84
C PHE A 41 12.00 -0.01 -3.07
N ALA A 42 12.77 -1.08 -2.90
CA ALA A 42 14.22 -1.04 -3.07
C ALA A 42 14.62 -1.07 -4.56
N ASN A 43 13.91 -1.87 -5.36
CA ASN A 43 14.13 -1.96 -6.81
C ASN A 43 12.76 -2.13 -7.49
N VAL A 44 12.31 -1.09 -8.19
CA VAL A 44 10.99 -1.06 -8.83
C VAL A 44 11.06 -1.82 -10.15
N SER A 45 10.14 -2.77 -10.34
CA SER A 45 9.97 -3.54 -11.56
C SER A 45 8.49 -3.64 -11.95
N ARG A 46 8.19 -4.19 -13.13
CA ARG A 46 6.80 -4.34 -13.63
C ARG A 46 5.89 -5.11 -12.67
N THR A 47 6.43 -6.00 -11.84
CA THR A 47 5.64 -6.76 -10.84
C THR A 47 5.14 -5.90 -9.68
N ASN A 48 5.69 -4.69 -9.52
CA ASN A 48 5.21 -3.70 -8.56
C ASN A 48 4.07 -2.83 -9.12
N GLU A 49 3.76 -2.92 -10.41
CA GLU A 49 2.66 -2.14 -10.97
C GLU A 49 1.31 -2.64 -10.45
N GLY A 50 0.49 -1.71 -9.96
CA GLY A 50 -0.82 -2.03 -9.42
C GLY A 50 -1.36 -1.00 -8.45
N PHE A 51 -2.33 -1.44 -7.66
CA PHE A 51 -3.02 -0.62 -6.67
C PHE A 51 -2.53 -1.00 -5.27
N TYR A 52 -2.12 0.00 -4.51
CA TYR A 52 -1.73 -0.13 -3.12
C TYR A 52 -2.78 0.55 -2.25
N GLN A 53 -3.08 -0.03 -1.10
CA GLN A 53 -3.99 0.56 -0.13
C GLN A 53 -3.36 0.49 1.26
N CYS A 54 -3.27 1.63 1.92
CA CYS A 54 -3.05 1.67 3.36
C CYS A 54 -4.39 1.57 4.06
N LYS A 55 -4.55 0.64 5.00
CA LYS A 55 -5.65 0.60 5.96
C LYS A 55 -5.11 0.99 7.33
N ALA A 56 -5.66 2.05 7.90
CA ALA A 56 -5.39 2.50 9.26
C ALA A 56 -6.60 2.14 10.14
N GLU A 57 -6.43 1.26 11.12
CA GLU A 57 -7.53 0.69 11.91
C GLU A 57 -7.26 0.80 13.41
N ASN A 58 -8.26 1.21 14.18
CA ASN A 58 -8.25 1.13 15.63
C ASN A 58 -9.58 0.53 16.13
N LYS A 59 -9.74 0.42 17.45
CA LYS A 59 -10.95 -0.15 18.07
C LYS A 59 -12.26 0.56 17.74
N HIS A 60 -12.23 1.74 17.13
CA HIS A 60 -13.40 2.55 16.79
C HIS A 60 -13.73 2.56 15.30
N GLY A 61 -12.83 2.07 14.44
CA GLY A 61 -13.06 2.02 13.01
C GLY A 61 -11.77 2.02 12.21
N PHE A 62 -11.90 2.29 10.90
CA PHE A 62 -10.77 2.32 9.98
C PHE A 62 -10.93 3.39 8.90
N LEU A 63 -9.81 3.80 8.33
CA LEU A 63 -9.71 4.63 7.13
C LEU A 63 -8.81 3.94 6.12
N THR A 64 -9.06 4.18 4.84
CA THR A 64 -8.20 3.66 3.76
C THR A 64 -7.71 4.77 2.86
N GLN A 65 -6.45 4.68 2.45
CA GLN A 65 -5.84 5.56 1.45
C GLN A 65 -5.30 4.71 0.29
N GLY A 66 -5.81 4.96 -0.91
CA GLY A 66 -5.44 4.23 -2.12
C GLY A 66 -4.37 4.96 -2.94
N PHE A 67 -3.48 4.20 -3.56
CA PHE A 67 -2.44 4.66 -4.45
C PHE A 67 -2.42 3.79 -5.70
N LYS A 68 -2.22 4.39 -6.87
CA LYS A 68 -1.88 3.66 -8.09
C LYS A 68 -0.39 3.86 -8.37
N LEU A 69 0.37 2.77 -8.44
CA LEU A 69 1.76 2.81 -8.88
C LEU A 69 1.79 2.36 -10.35
N ALA A 70 2.15 3.27 -11.25
CA ALA A 70 2.47 2.94 -12.63
C ALA A 70 4.00 2.84 -12.77
N VAL A 71 4.48 1.81 -13.46
CA VAL A 71 5.91 1.56 -13.69
C VAL A 71 6.22 1.83 -15.15
N LEU A 72 6.86 2.96 -15.43
CA LEU A 72 7.21 3.35 -16.80
C LEU A 72 8.39 2.52 -17.32
N TYR A 73 8.26 2.02 -18.55
CA TYR A 73 9.29 1.31 -19.28
C TYR A 73 9.29 1.76 -20.74
N LEU A 74 10.43 1.65 -21.42
CA LEU A 74 10.49 1.81 -22.87
C LEU A 74 9.85 0.56 -23.51
N GLU A 75 8.87 0.76 -24.39
CA GLU A 75 8.43 -0.28 -25.32
C GLU A 75 9.48 -0.43 -26.41
N ALA A 76 9.83 -1.68 -26.73
CA ALA A 76 10.77 -2.03 -27.80
C ALA A 76 10.03 -2.16 -29.14
#